data_AF-A0A3B8UZ66-F1
#
_entry.id   AF-A0A3B8UZ66-F1
#
_cell.length_a   1.000
_cell.length_b   1.000
_cell.length_c   1.000
_cell.angle_alpha   90.00
_cell.angle_beta   90.00
_cell.angle_gamma   90.00
#
_symmetry.space_group_name_H-M   'P 1'
#
loop_
_entity.id
_entity.type
_entity.pdbx_description
1 polymer ?
#
loop_
_entity_poly.entity_id
_entity_poly.type
_entity_poly.pdbx_seq_one_letter_code
_entity_poly.pdbx_strand_id
1 'polypeptide(L)'
;MRELGRISSVDPVSAPTERMLGLSDALFGIAITFLALDFGAEPPTAAEDVGGYLQANLSKYLVYAFTFLLVGFQWWRHHKIFRFVKRRDDGLLLINSLLLAFVALVPFGMQVLGRNGGSPVSLVLFAGMMACIGGLLSILWEYAVRRNLLIPELDPSIIRHVRIELLIMPTSFLLVEAGALLIDLPQGPLGGFGFLLLTVVGGVIATGFLAHPPSSMVVEHIDTTPTPGSAACRPGLLGRIRDGSGSARLKIFTDGVFAVALTIMALRLTPTQRPLTTGSDLLAMLSANSPALVAYFISFYVITQQWIRHVHLFDRDIVVDARILWLNLVLLMLVAFMPFATELIAQPGGRTAVLLYLAILTGATATETALAIDTRRLDRIMGAADEPARVRRRRVESCLSMGILAIALMLAATAPAPEAGLYALLLFTIMDPVCRRIAPLPPRSTVASKTPPPSI
;
A
#
# COMPACT_ATOMS: atom_id res chain seq x y z
N MET A 1 -41.31 16.52 14.84
CA MET A 1 -40.67 15.24 14.46
C MET A 1 -39.82 15.50 13.23
N ARG A 2 -38.49 15.49 13.35
CA ARG A 2 -37.60 15.52 12.17
C ARG A 2 -37.54 14.09 11.64
N GLU A 3 -37.99 13.85 10.41
CA GLU A 3 -37.72 12.61 9.70
C GLU A 3 -36.19 12.45 9.61
N LEU A 4 -35.62 11.67 10.51
CA LEU A 4 -34.25 11.19 10.39
C LEU A 4 -34.28 10.18 9.25
N GLY A 5 -34.02 10.65 8.03
CA GLY A 5 -33.75 9.79 6.89
C GLY A 5 -32.75 8.71 7.32
N ARG A 6 -33.13 7.44 7.17
CA ARG A 6 -32.28 6.30 7.55
C ARG A 6 -30.99 6.38 6.73
N ILE A 7 -29.88 6.67 7.40
CA ILE A 7 -28.57 6.75 6.75
C ILE A 7 -28.07 5.34 6.46
N SER A 8 -27.92 4.98 5.19
CA SER A 8 -27.43 3.66 4.78
C SER A 8 -25.90 3.62 4.73
N SER A 9 -25.30 2.42 4.73
CA SER A 9 -23.86 2.27 4.49
C SER A 9 -23.43 2.80 3.11
N VAL A 10 -24.36 2.88 2.16
CA VAL A 10 -24.16 3.35 0.78
C VAL A 10 -24.16 4.87 0.69
N ASP A 11 -24.69 5.57 1.68
CA ASP A 11 -24.80 7.03 1.63
C ASP A 11 -23.42 7.70 1.63
N PRO A 12 -23.20 8.73 0.81
CA PRO A 12 -21.91 9.41 0.74
C PRO A 12 -21.56 10.04 2.09
N VAL A 13 -20.28 9.99 2.44
CA VAL A 13 -19.80 10.63 3.65
C VAL A 13 -19.79 12.14 3.41
N SER A 14 -20.03 12.95 4.44
CA SER A 14 -20.00 14.41 4.27
C SER A 14 -18.62 14.86 3.75
N ALA A 15 -18.57 15.86 2.86
CA ALA A 15 -17.31 16.39 2.32
C ALA A 15 -16.26 16.77 3.40
N PRO A 16 -16.64 17.34 4.57
CA PRO A 16 -15.68 17.57 5.65
C PRO A 16 -15.09 16.29 6.26
N THR A 17 -15.81 15.17 6.24
CA THR A 17 -15.28 13.87 6.66
C THR A 17 -14.41 13.26 5.57
N GLU A 18 -14.81 13.35 4.30
CA GLU A 18 -13.97 12.89 3.18
C GLU A 18 -12.62 13.57 3.17
N ARG A 19 -12.58 14.89 3.43
CA ARG A 19 -11.31 15.63 3.58
C ARG A 19 -10.44 15.10 4.72
N MET A 20 -11.04 14.74 5.86
CA MET A 20 -10.32 14.13 6.98
C MET A 20 -9.76 12.75 6.59
N LEU A 21 -10.54 11.93 5.88
CA LEU A 21 -10.10 10.62 5.41
C LEU A 21 -8.97 10.74 4.39
N GLY A 22 -9.06 11.70 3.46
CA GLY A 22 -7.99 11.98 2.50
C GLY A 22 -6.69 12.42 3.19
N LEU A 23 -6.78 13.24 4.24
CA LEU A 23 -5.62 13.60 5.06
C LEU A 23 -5.02 12.37 5.76
N SER A 24 -5.85 11.51 6.35
CA SER A 24 -5.38 10.25 6.95
C SER A 24 -4.67 9.38 5.90
N ASP A 25 -5.29 9.17 4.73
CA ASP A 25 -4.74 8.33 3.66
C ASP A 25 -3.37 8.87 3.18
N ALA A 26 -3.25 10.19 3.01
CA ALA A 26 -1.97 10.83 2.66
C ALA A 26 -0.90 10.63 3.75
N LEU A 27 -1.23 10.85 5.03
CA LEU A 27 -0.26 10.72 6.13
C LEU A 27 0.19 9.28 6.37
N PHE A 28 -0.71 8.30 6.26
CA PHE A 28 -0.33 6.89 6.29
C PHE A 28 0.60 6.56 5.11
N GLY A 29 0.30 7.03 3.90
CA GLY A 29 1.13 6.82 2.71
C GLY A 29 2.53 7.44 2.85
N ILE A 30 2.63 8.68 3.34
CA ILE A 30 3.91 9.34 3.64
C ILE A 30 4.70 8.54 4.67
N ALA A 31 4.07 8.18 5.80
CA ALA A 31 4.73 7.49 6.90
C ALA A 31 5.36 6.15 6.47
N ILE A 32 4.61 5.31 5.72
CA ILE A 32 5.15 4.01 5.27
C ILE A 32 6.24 4.15 4.22
N THR A 33 6.18 5.19 3.37
CA THR A 33 7.20 5.42 2.34
C THR A 33 8.49 5.95 2.96
N PHE A 34 8.38 6.76 4.02
CA PHE A 34 9.52 7.30 4.75
C PHE A 34 10.29 6.24 5.55
N LEU A 35 9.73 5.05 5.77
CA LEU A 35 10.45 3.94 6.42
C LEU A 35 11.71 3.53 5.64
N ALA A 36 11.69 3.69 4.31
CA ALA A 36 12.84 3.38 3.46
C ALA A 36 13.86 4.53 3.37
N LEU A 37 13.60 5.69 4.00
CA LEU A 37 14.40 6.90 3.82
C LEU A 37 15.81 6.76 4.43
N ASP A 38 15.94 6.14 5.60
CA ASP A 38 17.24 5.99 6.30
C ASP A 38 18.15 4.92 5.67
N PHE A 39 17.66 4.18 4.67
CA PHE A 39 18.51 3.26 3.91
C PHE A 39 19.52 4.03 3.08
N GLY A 40 20.77 3.57 3.10
CA GLY A 40 21.86 4.21 2.37
C GLY A 40 22.57 5.34 3.13
N ALA A 41 22.29 5.54 4.43
CA ALA A 41 22.98 6.57 5.22
C ALA A 41 24.52 6.42 5.24
N GLU A 42 25.01 5.18 5.16
CA GLU A 42 26.44 4.84 4.99
C GLU A 42 26.56 3.91 3.78
N PRO A 43 26.53 4.45 2.54
CA PRO A 43 26.52 3.63 1.34
C PRO A 43 27.90 3.02 1.10
N PRO A 44 27.99 1.84 0.47
CA PRO A 44 29.26 1.24 0.09
C PRO A 44 30.01 2.15 -0.89
N THR A 45 31.32 2.30 -0.72
CA THR A 45 32.15 3.18 -1.57
C THR A 45 32.53 2.54 -2.90
N ALA A 46 32.52 1.21 -2.98
CA ALA A 46 32.86 0.45 -4.18
C ALA A 46 31.73 -0.50 -4.58
N ALA A 47 31.59 -0.71 -5.89
CA ALA A 47 30.57 -1.58 -6.47
C ALA A 47 30.68 -3.05 -6.01
N GLU A 48 31.90 -3.51 -5.71
CA GLU A 48 32.18 -4.87 -5.25
C GLU A 48 31.63 -5.12 -3.84
N ASP A 49 31.58 -4.09 -3.00
CA ASP A 49 31.12 -4.18 -1.60
C ASP A 49 29.60 -4.19 -1.46
N VAL A 50 28.85 -3.84 -2.52
CA VAL A 50 27.38 -3.74 -2.48
C VAL A 50 26.75 -5.05 -2.00
N GLY A 51 27.27 -6.20 -2.43
CA GLY A 51 26.76 -7.51 -1.99
C GLY A 51 26.92 -7.73 -0.49
N GLY A 52 28.12 -7.46 0.04
CA GLY A 52 28.41 -7.56 1.47
C GLY A 52 27.57 -6.57 2.29
N TYR A 53 27.43 -5.34 1.81
CA TYR A 53 26.59 -4.31 2.42
C TYR A 53 25.12 -4.73 2.53
N LEU A 54 24.55 -5.32 1.47
CA LEU A 54 23.16 -5.82 1.50
C LEU A 54 22.99 -6.96 2.51
N GLN A 55 23.94 -7.89 2.58
CA GLN A 55 23.89 -8.99 3.53
C GLN A 55 24.01 -8.50 4.98
N ALA A 56 24.96 -7.59 5.25
CA ALA A 56 25.17 -7.02 6.57
C ALA A 56 23.95 -6.25 7.10
N ASN A 57 23.14 -5.65 6.20
CA ASN A 57 21.96 -4.88 6.57
C ASN A 57 20.63 -5.64 6.44
N LEU A 58 20.67 -6.98 6.23
CA LEU A 58 19.46 -7.79 6.03
C LEU A 58 18.43 -7.61 7.15
N SER A 59 18.87 -7.54 8.40
CA SER A 59 17.99 -7.32 9.56
C SER A 59 17.20 -6.01 9.45
N LYS A 60 17.83 -4.92 8.98
CA LYS A 60 17.16 -3.62 8.78
C LYS A 60 16.08 -3.70 7.70
N TYR A 61 16.33 -4.44 6.61
CA TYR A 61 15.34 -4.66 5.56
C TYR A 61 14.14 -5.51 6.04
N LEU A 62 14.38 -6.50 6.91
CA LEU A 62 13.30 -7.28 7.53
C LEU A 62 12.46 -6.43 8.48
N VAL A 63 13.09 -5.59 9.31
CA VAL A 63 12.39 -4.63 10.19
C VAL A 63 11.56 -3.65 9.35
N TYR A 64 12.08 -3.18 8.21
CA TYR A 64 11.32 -2.38 7.26
C TYR A 64 10.11 -3.10 6.71
N ALA A 65 10.29 -4.28 6.12
CA ALA A 65 9.20 -5.02 5.50
C ALA A 65 8.09 -5.32 6.53
N PHE A 66 8.49 -5.74 7.73
CA PHE A 66 7.56 -5.96 8.83
C PHE A 66 6.81 -4.68 9.23
N THR A 67 7.52 -3.56 9.44
CA THR A 67 6.91 -2.28 9.84
C THR A 67 5.99 -1.74 8.75
N PHE A 68 6.40 -1.84 7.48
CA PHE A 68 5.60 -1.39 6.34
C PHE A 68 4.26 -2.12 6.29
N LEU A 69 4.28 -3.46 6.37
CA LEU A 69 3.07 -4.27 6.35
C LEU A 69 2.20 -4.04 7.58
N LEU A 70 2.83 -3.84 8.75
CA LEU A 70 2.14 -3.56 10.00
C LEU A 70 1.37 -2.24 9.96
N VAL A 71 2.00 -1.15 9.51
CA VAL A 71 1.36 0.15 9.37
C VAL A 71 0.31 0.13 8.25
N GLY A 72 0.59 -0.56 7.13
CA GLY A 72 -0.37 -0.76 6.05
C GLY A 72 -1.62 -1.52 6.52
N PHE A 73 -1.46 -2.54 7.36
CA PHE A 73 -2.58 -3.24 7.99
C PHE A 73 -3.36 -2.32 8.94
N GLN A 74 -2.67 -1.47 9.70
CA GLN A 74 -3.34 -0.48 10.55
C GLN A 74 -4.15 0.53 9.74
N TRP A 75 -3.62 1.00 8.61
CA TRP A 75 -4.35 1.83 7.66
C TRP A 75 -5.61 1.12 7.17
N TRP A 76 -5.54 -0.18 6.86
CA TRP A 76 -6.71 -0.96 6.46
C TRP A 76 -7.77 -1.06 7.56
N ARG A 77 -7.37 -1.25 8.82
CA ARG A 77 -8.31 -1.26 9.94
C ARG A 77 -8.99 0.09 10.11
N HIS A 78 -8.22 1.16 10.03
CA HIS A 78 -8.73 2.53 9.98
C HIS A 78 -9.69 2.70 8.80
N HIS A 79 -9.36 2.18 7.63
CA HIS A 79 -10.25 2.16 6.48
C HIS A 79 -11.58 1.46 6.79
N LYS A 80 -11.52 0.23 7.34
CA LYS A 80 -12.66 -0.61 7.67
C LYS A 80 -13.62 0.06 8.66
N ILE A 81 -13.12 0.66 9.74
CA ILE A 81 -14.00 1.28 10.76
C ILE A 81 -14.72 2.52 10.23
N PHE A 82 -14.06 3.32 9.38
CA PHE A 82 -14.64 4.54 8.81
C PHE A 82 -15.71 4.26 7.75
N ARG A 83 -15.91 3.00 7.36
CA ARG A 83 -17.10 2.58 6.59
C ARG A 83 -18.38 2.71 7.41
N PHE A 84 -18.28 2.54 8.73
CA PHE A 84 -19.42 2.61 9.65
C PHE A 84 -19.63 4.02 10.20
N VAL A 85 -18.58 4.84 10.28
CA VAL A 85 -18.66 6.21 10.79
C VAL A 85 -19.23 7.15 9.72
N LYS A 86 -20.42 7.71 9.95
CA LYS A 86 -21.08 8.64 8.99
C LYS A 86 -21.00 10.10 9.39
N ARG A 87 -20.82 10.36 10.68
CA ARG A 87 -20.73 11.72 11.23
C ARG A 87 -19.37 11.89 11.91
N ARG A 88 -18.81 13.09 11.82
CA ARG A 88 -17.67 13.49 12.65
C ARG A 88 -18.07 14.65 13.54
N ASP A 89 -17.51 14.69 14.73
CA ASP A 89 -17.45 15.88 15.57
C ASP A 89 -15.96 16.24 15.81
N ASP A 90 -15.71 17.33 16.53
CA ASP A 90 -14.34 17.81 16.76
C ASP A 90 -13.55 16.86 17.68
N GLY A 91 -14.23 16.13 18.57
CA GLY A 91 -13.60 15.12 19.43
C GLY A 91 -13.08 13.93 18.62
N LEU A 92 -13.87 13.41 17.67
CA LEU A 92 -13.41 12.36 16.76
C LEU A 92 -12.22 12.84 15.91
N LEU A 93 -12.27 14.09 15.43
CA LEU A 93 -11.18 14.70 14.66
C LEU A 93 -9.89 14.81 15.49
N LEU A 94 -9.98 15.21 16.76
CA LEU A 94 -8.83 15.28 17.67
C LEU A 94 -8.21 13.90 17.90
N ILE A 95 -9.02 12.87 18.17
CA ILE A 95 -8.53 11.50 18.35
C ILE A 95 -7.85 11.00 17.06
N ASN A 96 -8.46 11.25 15.90
CA ASN A 96 -7.84 10.93 14.61
C ASN A 96 -6.51 11.68 14.41
N SER A 97 -6.44 12.95 14.80
CA SER A 97 -5.20 13.74 14.66
C SER A 97 -4.08 13.21 15.57
N LEU A 98 -4.40 12.81 16.80
CA LEU A 98 -3.45 12.16 17.70
C LEU A 98 -2.98 10.81 17.14
N LEU A 99 -3.89 10.00 16.58
CA LEU A 99 -3.53 8.76 15.89
C LEU A 99 -2.51 9.04 14.76
N LEU A 100 -2.79 10.03 13.92
CA LEU A 100 -1.91 10.40 12.81
C LEU A 100 -0.55 10.93 13.27
N ALA A 101 -0.48 11.62 14.41
CA ALA A 101 0.79 12.06 14.99
C ALA A 101 1.69 10.87 15.36
N PHE A 102 1.13 9.81 15.96
CA PHE A 102 1.88 8.58 16.24
C PHE A 102 2.26 7.83 14.95
N VAL A 103 1.37 7.77 13.96
CA VAL A 103 1.68 7.17 12.64
C VAL A 103 2.86 7.88 11.98
N ALA A 104 2.89 9.22 12.02
CA ALA A 104 4.00 10.01 11.49
C ALA A 104 5.33 9.79 12.24
N LEU A 105 5.27 9.34 13.50
CA LEU A 105 6.45 9.02 14.31
C LEU A 105 7.01 7.61 14.01
N VAL A 106 6.29 6.76 13.28
CA VAL A 106 6.71 5.37 13.03
C VAL A 106 8.11 5.23 12.41
N PRO A 107 8.50 6.05 11.40
CA PRO A 107 9.86 5.99 10.85
C PRO A 107 10.96 6.18 11.90
N PHE A 108 10.73 7.00 12.92
CA PHE A 108 11.69 7.19 14.00
C PHE A 108 11.82 5.92 14.85
N GLY A 109 10.72 5.34 15.32
CA GLY A 109 10.77 4.12 16.13
C GLY A 109 11.38 2.93 15.39
N MET A 110 11.10 2.82 14.09
CA MET A 110 11.67 1.79 13.21
C MET A 110 13.19 1.93 13.06
N GLN A 111 13.70 3.16 12.91
CA GLN A 111 15.15 3.42 12.88
C GLN A 111 15.82 3.06 14.21
N VAL A 112 15.22 3.43 15.35
CA VAL A 112 15.75 3.09 16.68
C VAL A 112 15.82 1.57 16.88
N LEU A 113 14.78 0.85 16.43
CA LEU A 113 14.74 -0.61 16.48
C LEU A 113 15.81 -1.25 15.58
N GLY A 114 15.96 -0.74 14.36
CA GLY A 114 16.90 -1.26 13.36
C GLY A 114 18.38 -1.04 13.72
N ARG A 115 18.73 0.09 14.35
CA ARG A 115 20.12 0.42 14.72
C ARG A 115 20.62 -0.39 15.92
N ASN A 116 19.76 -0.67 16.89
CA ASN A 116 20.15 -1.31 18.15
C ASN A 116 19.84 -2.82 18.20
N GLY A 117 19.60 -3.45 17.04
CA GLY A 117 19.46 -4.91 16.92
C GLY A 117 18.34 -5.54 17.75
N GLY A 118 17.31 -4.75 18.13
CA GLY A 118 16.25 -5.23 19.01
C GLY A 118 16.61 -5.26 20.50
N SER A 119 17.48 -4.37 20.98
CA SER A 119 17.68 -4.15 22.42
C SER A 119 16.33 -3.96 23.16
N PRO A 120 16.22 -4.37 24.44
CA PRO A 120 14.96 -4.24 25.20
C PRO A 120 14.37 -2.83 25.16
N VAL A 121 15.20 -1.79 25.33
CA VAL A 121 14.76 -0.39 25.29
C VAL A 121 14.19 -0.02 23.91
N SER A 122 14.84 -0.45 22.82
CA SER A 122 14.35 -0.20 21.46
C SER A 122 13.05 -0.95 21.14
N LEU A 123 12.89 -2.17 21.68
CA LEU A 123 11.65 -2.94 21.56
C LEU A 123 10.52 -2.28 22.31
N VAL A 124 10.74 -1.87 23.56
CA VAL A 124 9.75 -1.19 24.39
C VAL A 124 9.30 0.10 23.71
N LEU A 125 10.24 0.91 23.20
CA LEU A 125 9.91 2.15 22.50
C LEU A 125 9.08 1.90 21.22
N PHE A 126 9.49 0.94 20.38
CA PHE A 126 8.75 0.62 19.17
C PHE A 126 7.39 -0.02 19.47
N ALA A 127 7.33 -1.00 20.37
CA ALA A 127 6.11 -1.68 20.77
C ALA A 127 5.12 -0.71 21.43
N GLY A 128 5.59 0.16 22.32
CA GLY A 128 4.78 1.19 22.96
C GLY A 128 4.17 2.16 21.95
N MET A 129 4.94 2.57 20.94
CA MET A 129 4.43 3.41 19.84
C MET A 129 3.35 2.67 19.02
N MET A 130 3.56 1.41 18.67
CA MET A 130 2.56 0.60 17.96
C MET A 130 1.32 0.31 18.82
N ALA A 131 1.49 0.11 20.13
CA ALA A 131 0.41 -0.03 21.10
C ALA A 131 -0.42 1.26 21.20
N CYS A 132 0.22 2.43 21.19
CA CYS A 132 -0.46 3.72 21.14
C CYS A 132 -1.31 3.86 19.88
N ILE A 133 -0.78 3.48 18.71
CA ILE A 133 -1.51 3.51 17.44
C ILE A 133 -2.74 2.58 17.48
N GLY A 134 -2.57 1.34 17.94
CA GLY A 134 -3.67 0.37 18.10
C GLY A 134 -4.71 0.80 19.14
N GLY A 135 -4.25 1.34 20.26
CA GLY A 135 -5.07 1.86 21.35
C GLY A 135 -5.89 3.07 20.94
N LEU A 136 -5.28 4.04 20.25
CA LEU A 136 -5.98 5.21 19.71
C LEU A 136 -7.04 4.81 18.68
N LEU A 137 -6.77 3.81 17.84
CA LEU A 137 -7.79 3.28 16.93
C LEU A 137 -8.97 2.63 17.68
N SER A 138 -8.68 1.93 18.78
CA SER A 138 -9.70 1.35 19.67
C SER A 138 -10.52 2.45 20.38
N ILE A 139 -9.86 3.49 20.89
CA ILE A 139 -10.49 4.65 21.52
C ILE A 139 -11.38 5.40 20.51
N LEU A 140 -10.90 5.56 19.27
CA LEU A 140 -11.67 6.20 18.20
C LEU A 140 -12.96 5.44 17.92
N TRP A 141 -12.90 4.09 17.85
CA TRP A 141 -14.08 3.25 17.69
C TRP A 141 -15.06 3.39 18.86
N GLU A 142 -14.57 3.29 20.09
CA GLU A 142 -15.41 3.44 21.29
C GLU A 142 -16.05 4.81 21.38
N TYR A 143 -15.30 5.86 21.03
CA TYR A 143 -15.82 7.22 20.98
C TYR A 143 -16.94 7.34 19.95
N ALA A 144 -16.75 6.81 18.75
CA ALA A 144 -17.76 6.83 17.68
C ALA A 144 -19.05 6.08 18.08
N VAL A 145 -18.92 4.93 18.77
CA VAL A 145 -20.06 4.19 19.33
C VAL A 145 -20.79 5.02 20.38
N ARG A 146 -20.08 5.55 21.39
CA ARG A 146 -20.69 6.30 22.52
C ARG A 146 -21.36 7.59 22.08
N ARG A 147 -20.86 8.23 21.02
CA ARG A 147 -21.37 9.49 20.48
C ARG A 147 -22.39 9.29 19.36
N ASN A 148 -22.81 8.05 19.09
CA ASN A 148 -23.76 7.70 18.02
C ASN A 148 -23.36 8.27 16.65
N LEU A 149 -22.07 8.20 16.32
CA LEU A 149 -21.51 8.69 15.06
C LEU A 149 -21.54 7.64 13.93
N LEU A 150 -21.90 6.41 14.27
CA LEU A 150 -22.01 5.28 13.35
C LEU A 150 -23.29 5.34 12.51
N ILE A 151 -23.41 4.46 11.50
CA ILE A 151 -24.68 4.24 10.80
C ILE A 151 -25.80 3.89 11.79
N PRO A 152 -27.00 4.49 11.64
CA PRO A 152 -28.18 4.07 12.39
C PRO A 152 -28.43 2.56 12.21
N GLU A 153 -28.86 1.88 13.27
CA GLU A 153 -29.25 0.47 13.22
C GLU A 153 -28.10 -0.53 12.96
N LEU A 154 -26.83 -0.14 13.22
CA LEU A 154 -25.72 -1.08 13.19
C LEU A 154 -25.90 -2.20 14.23
N ASP A 155 -25.84 -3.45 13.79
CA ASP A 155 -25.96 -4.62 14.67
C ASP A 155 -24.90 -4.57 15.80
N PRO A 156 -25.32 -4.63 17.08
CA PRO A 156 -24.41 -4.71 18.22
C PRO A 156 -23.37 -5.84 18.13
N SER A 157 -23.68 -6.93 17.43
CA SER A 157 -22.76 -8.05 17.20
C SER A 157 -21.53 -7.60 16.40
N ILE A 158 -21.71 -6.78 15.37
CA ILE A 158 -20.65 -6.18 14.54
C ILE A 158 -19.83 -5.21 15.39
N ILE A 159 -20.47 -4.43 16.25
CA ILE A 159 -19.78 -3.49 17.13
C ILE A 159 -18.83 -4.24 18.07
N ARG A 160 -19.31 -5.32 18.70
CA ARG A 160 -18.50 -6.17 19.56
C ARG A 160 -17.37 -6.84 18.78
N HIS A 161 -17.64 -7.29 17.56
CA HIS A 161 -16.65 -7.94 16.72
C HIS A 161 -15.49 -6.98 16.37
N VAL A 162 -15.81 -5.79 15.85
CA VAL A 162 -14.81 -4.76 15.54
C VAL A 162 -14.02 -4.36 16.79
N ARG A 163 -14.69 -4.24 17.95
CA ARG A 163 -14.03 -3.96 19.23
C ARG A 163 -12.98 -5.02 19.60
N ILE A 164 -13.34 -6.29 19.56
CA ILE A 164 -12.42 -7.40 19.84
C ILE A 164 -11.26 -7.38 18.86
N GLU A 165 -11.57 -7.24 17.57
CA GLU A 165 -10.57 -7.17 16.51
C GLU A 165 -9.55 -6.07 16.85
N LEU A 166 -10.00 -4.83 17.10
CA LEU A 166 -9.18 -3.64 17.37
C LEU A 166 -8.25 -3.80 18.58
N LEU A 167 -8.68 -4.54 19.60
CA LEU A 167 -7.89 -4.77 20.81
C LEU A 167 -6.72 -5.75 20.60
N ILE A 168 -6.77 -6.62 19.58
CA ILE A 168 -5.73 -7.65 19.38
C ILE A 168 -4.34 -7.03 19.13
N MET A 169 -4.26 -5.99 18.30
CA MET A 169 -2.95 -5.35 18.02
C MET A 169 -2.33 -4.69 19.26
N PRO A 170 -3.00 -3.76 19.96
CA PRO A 170 -2.40 -3.12 21.12
C PRO A 170 -2.08 -4.13 22.22
N THR A 171 -2.89 -5.18 22.43
CA THR A 171 -2.56 -6.22 23.41
C THR A 171 -1.33 -7.03 23.00
N SER A 172 -1.20 -7.41 21.72
CA SER A 172 0.02 -8.06 21.21
C SER A 172 1.26 -7.22 21.46
N PHE A 173 1.22 -5.90 21.25
CA PHE A 173 2.38 -5.04 21.51
C PHE A 173 2.67 -4.82 23.00
N LEU A 174 1.65 -4.73 23.84
CA LEU A 174 1.84 -4.70 25.30
C LEU A 174 2.45 -6.01 25.82
N LEU A 175 2.12 -7.15 25.22
CA LEU A 175 2.77 -8.43 25.51
C LEU A 175 4.24 -8.44 25.06
N VAL A 176 4.55 -7.83 23.91
CA VAL A 176 5.94 -7.66 23.46
C VAL A 176 6.72 -6.79 24.46
N GLU A 177 6.13 -5.69 24.91
CA GLU A 177 6.72 -4.78 25.88
C GLU A 177 6.96 -5.47 27.23
N ALA A 178 5.97 -6.19 27.75
CA ALA A 178 6.11 -6.97 28.98
C ALA A 178 7.19 -8.04 28.83
N GLY A 179 7.23 -8.77 27.71
CA GLY A 179 8.28 -9.76 27.44
C GLY A 179 9.67 -9.14 27.37
N ALA A 180 9.82 -7.96 26.75
CA ALA A 180 11.10 -7.25 26.68
C ALA A 180 11.60 -6.75 28.04
N LEU A 181 10.70 -6.45 28.99
CA LEU A 181 11.05 -5.99 30.34
C LEU A 181 11.26 -7.11 31.35
N LEU A 182 10.58 -8.25 31.17
CA LEU A 182 10.52 -9.33 32.17
C LEU A 182 11.37 -10.55 31.79
N ILE A 183 11.74 -10.69 30.52
CA ILE A 183 12.48 -11.84 30.00
C ILE A 183 13.82 -11.35 29.45
N ASP A 184 14.92 -12.00 29.85
CA ASP A 184 16.23 -11.83 29.20
C ASP A 184 16.17 -12.42 27.78
N LEU A 185 15.65 -11.62 26.85
CA LEU A 185 15.59 -11.98 25.45
C LEU A 185 17.02 -12.12 24.90
N PRO A 186 17.29 -13.16 24.08
CA PRO A 186 18.61 -13.34 23.48
C PRO A 186 19.06 -12.06 22.76
N GLN A 187 20.27 -11.60 23.05
CA GLN A 187 20.81 -10.44 22.36
C GLN A 187 21.09 -10.80 20.89
N GLY A 188 20.57 -9.97 19.98
CA GLY A 188 20.73 -10.14 18.53
C GLY A 188 19.42 -10.09 17.75
N PRO A 189 19.50 -10.04 16.41
CA PRO A 189 18.35 -9.81 15.54
C PRO A 189 17.30 -10.95 15.58
N LEU A 190 17.66 -12.14 16.04
CA LEU A 190 16.73 -13.27 16.18
C LEU A 190 15.99 -13.29 17.53
N GLY A 191 16.51 -12.65 18.58
CA GLY A 191 15.88 -12.67 19.89
C GLY A 191 14.75 -11.65 19.99
N GLY A 192 15.11 -10.37 20.09
CA GLY A 192 14.15 -9.28 20.27
C GLY A 192 13.15 -9.12 19.12
N PHE A 193 13.68 -9.02 17.89
CA PHE A 193 12.84 -8.87 16.70
C PHE A 193 12.09 -10.18 16.35
N GLY A 194 12.67 -11.34 16.62
CA GLY A 194 11.99 -12.63 16.44
C GLY A 194 10.79 -12.80 17.39
N PHE A 195 10.93 -12.39 18.66
CA PHE A 195 9.84 -12.38 19.62
C PHE A 195 8.71 -11.42 19.20
N LEU A 196 9.06 -10.21 18.76
CA LEU A 196 8.11 -9.25 18.21
C LEU A 196 7.38 -9.80 16.98
N LEU A 197 8.11 -10.42 16.05
CA LEU A 197 7.53 -11.04 14.86
C LEU A 197 6.54 -12.15 15.26
N LEU A 198 6.93 -13.05 16.15
CA LEU A 198 6.11 -14.17 16.58
C LEU A 198 4.82 -13.71 17.28
N THR A 199 4.93 -12.78 18.23
CA THR A 199 3.77 -12.30 18.99
C THR A 199 2.79 -11.53 18.11
N VAL A 200 3.29 -10.70 17.20
CA VAL A 200 2.44 -9.89 16.32
C VAL A 200 1.83 -10.74 15.20
N VAL A 201 2.60 -11.64 14.57
CA VAL A 201 2.06 -12.57 13.57
C VAL A 201 1.03 -13.50 14.21
N GLY A 202 1.29 -13.98 15.42
CA GLY A 202 0.30 -14.72 16.21
C GLY A 202 -0.99 -13.92 16.44
N GLY A 203 -0.87 -12.64 16.81
CA GLY A 203 -2.01 -11.73 16.92
C GLY A 203 -2.77 -11.53 15.60
N VAL A 204 -2.07 -11.33 14.48
CA VAL A 204 -2.69 -11.22 13.16
C VAL A 204 -3.40 -12.52 12.77
N ILE A 205 -2.79 -13.68 13.00
CA ILE A 205 -3.43 -14.98 12.75
C ILE A 205 -4.68 -15.14 13.63
N ALA A 206 -4.61 -14.74 14.90
CA ALA A 206 -5.75 -14.77 15.82
C ALA A 206 -6.90 -13.88 15.32
N THR A 207 -6.62 -12.75 14.65
CA THR A 207 -7.68 -11.96 14.00
C THR A 207 -8.42 -12.79 12.97
N GLY A 208 -7.75 -13.64 12.19
CA GLY A 208 -8.40 -14.52 11.19
C GLY A 208 -9.33 -15.57 11.82
N PHE A 209 -8.93 -16.17 12.95
CA PHE A 209 -9.77 -17.13 13.66
C PHE A 209 -10.96 -16.48 14.38
N LEU A 210 -10.75 -15.29 14.95
CA LEU A 210 -11.80 -14.51 15.62
C LEU A 210 -12.70 -13.75 14.63
N ALA A 211 -12.28 -13.61 13.35
CA ALA A 211 -12.96 -12.89 12.28
C ALA A 211 -14.16 -13.63 11.68
N HIS A 212 -14.35 -14.93 11.97
CA HIS A 212 -15.56 -15.61 11.51
C HIS A 212 -16.74 -15.23 12.40
N PRO A 213 -17.77 -14.53 11.88
CA PRO A 213 -19.02 -14.42 12.59
C PRO A 213 -19.52 -15.86 12.85
N PRO A 214 -19.95 -16.24 14.07
CA PRO A 214 -20.56 -17.54 14.32
C PRO A 214 -21.57 -17.86 13.22
N SER A 215 -21.60 -19.11 12.76
CA SER A 215 -22.48 -19.61 11.69
C SER A 215 -23.97 -19.33 11.92
N SER A 216 -24.37 -18.99 13.14
CA SER A 216 -25.70 -18.50 13.52
C SER A 216 -25.99 -17.03 13.14
N MET A 217 -25.00 -16.26 12.69
CA MET A 217 -25.15 -14.93 12.07
C MET A 217 -25.36 -15.00 10.55
N VAL A 218 -25.48 -16.21 9.98
CA VAL A 218 -26.16 -16.37 8.69
C VAL A 218 -27.60 -15.97 8.95
N VAL A 219 -27.91 -14.74 8.55
CA VAL A 219 -29.26 -14.17 8.56
C VAL A 219 -30.25 -15.26 8.19
N GLU A 220 -31.09 -15.59 9.16
CA GLU A 220 -32.28 -16.39 9.01
C GLU A 220 -32.98 -15.94 7.72
N HIS A 221 -33.28 -16.91 6.87
CA HIS A 221 -33.96 -16.74 5.60
C HIS A 221 -35.13 -15.75 5.80
N ILE A 222 -35.00 -14.51 5.30
CA ILE A 222 -36.18 -13.66 5.19
C ILE A 222 -37.02 -14.37 4.13
N ASP A 223 -38.06 -15.07 4.57
CA ASP A 223 -39.05 -15.70 3.72
C ASP A 223 -39.61 -14.64 2.77
N THR A 224 -39.06 -14.60 1.56
CA THR A 224 -39.58 -13.80 0.47
C THR A 224 -40.78 -14.55 -0.10
N THR A 225 -41.93 -14.46 0.56
CA THR A 225 -43.18 -14.51 -0.20
C THR A 225 -43.26 -13.19 -0.97
N PRO A 226 -43.23 -13.21 -2.31
CA PRO A 226 -43.15 -11.99 -3.09
C PRO A 226 -44.50 -11.27 -3.02
N THR A 227 -44.54 -10.12 -2.36
CA THR A 227 -45.61 -9.14 -2.58
C THR A 227 -45.37 -8.49 -3.95
N PRO A 228 -46.34 -8.55 -4.89
CA PRO A 228 -46.18 -7.92 -6.19
C PRO A 228 -46.12 -6.39 -6.03
N GLY A 229 -44.99 -5.77 -6.38
CA GLY A 229 -44.85 -4.30 -6.40
C GLY A 229 -43.60 -3.73 -5.71
N SER A 230 -42.83 -4.53 -4.97
CA SER A 230 -41.55 -4.10 -4.42
C SER A 230 -40.41 -4.49 -5.36
N ALA A 231 -39.65 -3.51 -5.85
CA ALA A 231 -38.42 -3.74 -6.60
C ALA A 231 -37.42 -4.49 -5.70
N ALA A 232 -37.39 -5.82 -5.86
CA ALA A 232 -36.60 -6.73 -5.05
C ALA A 232 -35.11 -6.34 -5.06
N CYS A 233 -34.59 -5.95 -3.89
CA CYS A 233 -33.16 -5.79 -3.68
C CYS A 233 -32.51 -7.18 -3.79
N ARG A 234 -31.63 -7.36 -4.79
CA ARG A 234 -31.04 -8.66 -5.12
C ARG A 234 -30.15 -9.17 -3.96
N PRO A 235 -30.39 -10.40 -3.44
CA PRO A 235 -29.71 -10.95 -2.26
C PRO A 235 -28.20 -11.21 -2.41
N GLY A 236 -27.61 -11.03 -3.60
CA GLY A 236 -26.15 -11.11 -3.83
C GLY A 236 -25.36 -9.82 -3.57
N LEU A 237 -26.02 -8.71 -3.22
CA LEU A 237 -25.40 -7.40 -2.98
C LEU A 237 -24.95 -7.23 -1.51
N LEU A 238 -25.67 -7.85 -0.56
CA LEU A 238 -25.37 -7.83 0.87
C LEU A 238 -24.07 -8.58 1.20
N GLY A 239 -23.76 -9.67 0.49
CA GLY A 239 -22.44 -10.32 0.54
C GLY A 239 -21.30 -9.45 -0.01
N ARG A 240 -21.58 -8.57 -0.99
CA ARG A 240 -20.58 -7.63 -1.56
C ARG A 240 -20.27 -6.46 -0.62
N ILE A 241 -21.23 -6.10 0.24
CA ILE A 241 -21.08 -5.07 1.27
C ILE A 241 -20.33 -5.63 2.49
N ARG A 242 -20.46 -6.93 2.77
CA ARG A 242 -19.89 -7.56 3.98
C ARG A 242 -18.36 -7.59 3.98
N ASP A 243 -17.71 -7.89 2.85
CA ASP A 243 -16.27 -8.24 2.85
C ASP A 243 -15.35 -7.33 2.04
N GLY A 244 -15.89 -6.37 1.26
CA GLY A 244 -15.04 -5.46 0.48
C GLY A 244 -15.41 -3.99 0.57
N SER A 245 -14.40 -3.14 0.42
CA SER A 245 -14.55 -1.68 0.42
C SER A 245 -14.49 -1.11 -1.00
N GLY A 246 -15.11 0.05 -1.21
CA GLY A 246 -14.92 0.78 -2.46
C GLY A 246 -13.45 1.18 -2.63
N SER A 247 -12.91 1.03 -3.84
CA SER A 247 -11.50 1.31 -4.15
C SER A 247 -11.06 2.76 -3.96
N ALA A 248 -11.96 3.71 -3.71
CA ALA A 248 -11.66 5.15 -3.63
C ALA A 248 -10.50 5.50 -2.68
N ARG A 249 -10.54 5.01 -1.45
CA ARG A 249 -9.47 5.29 -0.49
C ARG A 249 -8.19 4.52 -0.78
N LEU A 250 -8.30 3.32 -1.33
CA LEU A 250 -7.13 2.55 -1.79
C LEU A 250 -6.40 3.31 -2.91
N LYS A 251 -7.15 3.90 -3.86
CA LYS A 251 -6.60 4.75 -4.93
C LYS A 251 -5.81 5.91 -4.34
N ILE A 252 -6.43 6.72 -3.47
CA ILE A 252 -5.78 7.89 -2.84
C ILE A 252 -4.53 7.48 -2.06
N PHE A 253 -4.61 6.41 -1.27
CA PHE A 253 -3.49 5.89 -0.50
C PHE A 253 -2.34 5.41 -1.39
N THR A 254 -2.64 4.64 -2.43
CA THR A 254 -1.64 4.16 -3.38
C THR A 254 -1.00 5.32 -4.16
N ASP A 255 -1.80 6.26 -4.67
CA ASP A 255 -1.31 7.45 -5.38
C ASP A 255 -0.38 8.29 -4.50
N GLY A 256 -0.71 8.41 -3.21
CA GLY A 256 0.15 9.07 -2.22
C GLY A 256 1.51 8.40 -2.09
N VAL A 257 1.58 7.06 -2.00
CA VAL A 257 2.85 6.34 -1.91
C VAL A 257 3.69 6.49 -3.19
N PHE A 258 3.07 6.37 -4.37
CA PHE A 258 3.77 6.59 -5.65
C PHE A 258 4.35 8.02 -5.73
N ALA A 259 3.55 9.04 -5.38
CA ALA A 259 3.99 10.43 -5.39
C ALA A 259 5.18 10.65 -4.44
N VAL A 260 5.09 10.13 -3.21
CA VAL A 260 6.17 10.26 -2.22
C VAL A 260 7.44 9.52 -2.70
N ALA A 261 7.32 8.30 -3.23
CA ALA A 261 8.47 7.55 -3.76
C ALA A 261 9.18 8.31 -4.89
N LEU A 262 8.43 8.88 -5.84
CA LEU A 262 8.98 9.68 -6.94
C LEU A 262 9.74 10.92 -6.42
N THR A 263 9.23 11.57 -5.38
CA THR A 263 9.88 12.76 -4.80
C THR A 263 11.11 12.42 -3.95
N ILE A 264 11.07 11.36 -3.13
CA ILE A 264 12.22 10.93 -2.32
C ILE A 264 13.42 10.59 -3.20
N MET A 265 13.18 9.98 -4.36
CA MET A 265 14.26 9.65 -5.28
C MET A 265 14.98 10.91 -5.80
N ALA A 266 14.27 12.03 -5.99
CA ALA A 266 14.90 13.31 -6.32
C ALA A 266 15.69 13.88 -5.13
N LEU A 267 15.19 13.71 -3.90
CA LEU A 267 15.87 14.15 -2.67
C LEU A 267 17.18 13.40 -2.41
N ARG A 268 17.33 12.18 -2.93
CA ARG A 268 18.56 11.38 -2.82
C ARG A 268 19.67 11.82 -3.80
N LEU A 269 19.37 12.70 -4.75
CA LEU A 269 20.40 13.27 -5.62
C LEU A 269 21.25 14.26 -4.81
N THR A 270 22.45 13.83 -4.41
CA THR A 270 23.38 14.66 -3.64
C THR A 270 24.31 15.43 -4.58
N PRO A 271 24.21 16.77 -4.68
CA PRO A 271 25.20 17.55 -5.40
C PRO A 271 26.55 17.50 -4.68
N THR A 272 27.65 17.59 -5.42
CA THR A 272 28.98 17.61 -4.80
C THR A 272 29.12 18.84 -3.88
N GLN A 273 29.72 18.66 -2.70
CA GLN A 273 29.87 19.74 -1.71
C GLN A 273 30.93 20.80 -2.09
N ARG A 274 31.45 20.77 -3.33
CA ARG A 274 32.47 21.73 -3.77
C ARG A 274 31.77 23.05 -4.11
N PRO A 275 32.27 24.21 -3.62
CA PRO A 275 31.67 25.50 -3.96
C PRO A 275 31.70 25.71 -5.48
N LEU A 276 30.53 25.98 -6.06
CA LEU A 276 30.38 26.29 -7.48
C LEU A 276 30.72 27.77 -7.69
N THR A 277 31.94 28.04 -8.15
CA THR A 277 32.43 29.42 -8.32
C THR A 277 32.32 29.92 -9.75
N THR A 278 32.29 29.02 -10.73
CA THR A 278 32.25 29.34 -12.16
C THR A 278 31.23 28.46 -12.92
N GLY A 279 30.83 28.89 -14.12
CA GLY A 279 29.98 28.08 -15.00
C GLY A 279 30.64 26.77 -15.47
N SER A 280 31.98 26.75 -15.58
CA SER A 280 32.73 25.52 -15.84
C SER A 280 32.67 24.54 -14.68
N ASP A 281 32.63 25.01 -13.42
CA ASP A 281 32.47 24.15 -12.25
C ASP A 281 31.10 23.46 -12.27
N LEU A 282 30.06 24.17 -12.70
CA LEU A 282 28.70 23.61 -12.86
C LEU A 282 28.66 22.54 -13.94
N LEU A 283 29.25 22.80 -15.11
CA LEU A 283 29.31 21.81 -16.20
C LEU A 283 30.12 20.56 -15.79
N ALA A 284 31.25 20.75 -15.10
CA ALA A 284 32.04 19.66 -14.57
C ALA A 284 31.24 18.83 -13.56
N MET A 285 30.53 19.47 -12.63
CA MET A 285 29.64 18.79 -11.67
C MET A 285 28.54 17.99 -12.38
N LEU A 286 27.86 18.58 -13.38
CA LEU A 286 26.79 17.89 -14.12
C LEU A 286 27.32 16.70 -14.91
N SER A 287 28.49 16.84 -15.54
CA SER A 287 29.13 15.75 -16.28
C SER A 287 29.51 14.59 -15.34
N ALA A 288 30.07 14.89 -14.17
CA ALA A 288 30.42 13.90 -13.15
C ALA A 288 29.20 13.18 -12.55
N ASN A 289 28.07 13.87 -12.40
CA ASN A 289 26.82 13.31 -11.87
C ASN A 289 25.89 12.77 -12.96
N SER A 290 26.31 12.74 -14.22
CA SER A 290 25.47 12.27 -15.33
C SER A 290 24.93 10.84 -15.14
N PRO A 291 25.66 9.85 -14.56
CA PRO A 291 25.10 8.52 -14.32
C PRO A 291 23.95 8.52 -13.30
N ALA A 292 24.09 9.33 -12.24
CA ALA A 292 23.05 9.48 -11.23
C ALA A 292 21.78 10.14 -11.80
N LEU A 293 21.94 11.15 -12.65
CA LEU A 293 20.83 11.79 -13.35
C LEU A 293 20.13 10.82 -14.30
N VAL A 294 20.89 10.03 -15.07
CA VAL A 294 20.33 9.01 -15.98
C VAL A 294 19.56 7.95 -15.21
N ALA A 295 20.14 7.42 -14.12
CA ALA A 295 19.46 6.46 -13.24
C ALA A 295 18.17 7.04 -12.67
N TYR A 296 18.20 8.29 -12.19
CA TYR A 296 17.03 9.01 -11.72
C TYR A 296 15.93 9.12 -12.78
N PHE A 297 16.23 9.60 -13.98
CA PHE A 297 15.21 9.77 -15.03
C PHE A 297 14.63 8.45 -15.52
N ILE A 298 15.46 7.41 -15.66
CA ILE A 298 14.99 6.05 -16.01
C ILE A 298 14.07 5.53 -14.91
N SER A 299 14.46 5.64 -13.64
CA SER A 299 13.63 5.20 -12.52
C SER A 299 12.34 6.00 -12.40
N PHE A 300 12.38 7.32 -12.59
CA PHE A 300 11.20 8.19 -12.56
C PHE A 300 10.19 7.76 -13.63
N TYR A 301 10.71 7.54 -14.84
CA TYR A 301 9.92 7.06 -15.96
C TYR A 301 9.29 5.70 -15.66
N VAL A 302 10.07 4.71 -15.20
CA VAL A 302 9.57 3.35 -14.96
C VAL A 302 8.58 3.28 -13.80
N ILE A 303 8.82 3.99 -12.69
CA ILE A 303 7.87 4.09 -11.57
C ILE A 303 6.58 4.77 -12.05
N THR A 304 6.66 5.78 -12.92
CA THR A 304 5.48 6.39 -13.53
C THR A 304 4.73 5.40 -14.43
N GLN A 305 5.42 4.57 -15.21
CA GLN A 305 4.76 3.51 -15.99
C GLN A 305 4.06 2.47 -15.11
N GLN A 306 4.61 2.16 -13.94
CA GLN A 306 3.98 1.33 -12.93
C GLN A 306 2.70 2.00 -12.40
N TRP A 307 2.79 3.29 -12.02
CA TRP A 307 1.64 4.07 -11.57
C TRP A 307 0.53 4.16 -12.63
N ILE A 308 0.85 4.42 -13.90
CA ILE A 308 -0.14 4.47 -15.00
C ILE A 308 -0.88 3.12 -15.13
N ARG A 309 -0.15 1.99 -15.03
CA ARG A 309 -0.76 0.66 -15.03
C ARG A 309 -1.69 0.46 -13.84
N HIS A 310 -1.29 0.92 -12.66
CA HIS A 310 -2.13 0.90 -11.46
C HIS A 310 -3.40 1.75 -11.64
N VAL A 311 -3.29 2.99 -12.13
CA VAL A 311 -4.45 3.86 -12.43
C VAL A 311 -5.41 3.14 -13.37
N HIS A 312 -4.92 2.60 -14.49
CA HIS A 312 -5.76 1.83 -15.43
C HIS A 312 -6.38 0.56 -14.84
N LEU A 313 -5.75 -0.03 -13.84
CA LEU A 313 -6.31 -1.17 -13.12
C LEU A 313 -7.51 -0.75 -12.26
N PHE A 314 -7.44 0.42 -11.62
CA PHE A 314 -8.44 0.96 -10.69
C PHE A 314 -9.32 2.10 -11.25
N ASP A 315 -9.24 2.40 -12.56
CA ASP A 315 -10.11 3.34 -13.27
C ASP A 315 -11.61 2.99 -13.12
N ARG A 316 -11.92 1.73 -12.77
CA ARG A 316 -13.27 1.28 -12.43
C ARG A 316 -13.39 1.14 -10.91
N ASP A 317 -14.58 1.40 -10.39
CA ASP A 317 -14.87 1.13 -8.99
C ASP A 317 -15.00 -0.36 -8.75
N ILE A 318 -13.90 -0.97 -8.31
CA ILE A 318 -13.84 -2.36 -7.90
C ILE A 318 -14.09 -2.50 -6.39
N VAL A 319 -14.62 -3.66 -6.02
CA VAL A 319 -14.68 -4.10 -4.63
C VAL A 319 -13.29 -4.56 -4.22
N VAL A 320 -12.78 -4.04 -3.11
CA VAL A 320 -11.46 -4.40 -2.56
C VAL A 320 -11.66 -5.38 -1.41
N ASP A 321 -11.23 -6.63 -1.60
CA ASP A 321 -11.17 -7.63 -0.53
C ASP A 321 -9.78 -7.63 0.16
N ALA A 322 -9.62 -8.51 1.16
CA ALA A 322 -8.37 -8.63 1.90
C ALA A 322 -7.18 -9.07 1.02
N ARG A 323 -7.41 -9.86 -0.03
CA ARG A 323 -6.33 -10.35 -0.91
C ARG A 323 -5.81 -9.23 -1.80
N ILE A 324 -6.71 -8.46 -2.40
CA ILE A 324 -6.39 -7.26 -3.19
C ILE A 324 -5.61 -6.26 -2.32
N LEU A 325 -6.03 -6.06 -1.08
CA LEU A 325 -5.31 -5.21 -0.13
C LEU A 325 -3.88 -5.71 0.12
N TRP A 326 -3.70 -6.99 0.46
CA TRP A 326 -2.36 -7.54 0.74
C TRP A 326 -1.43 -7.42 -0.46
N LEU A 327 -1.93 -7.75 -1.65
CA LEU A 327 -1.18 -7.57 -2.90
C LEU A 327 -0.83 -6.09 -3.13
N ASN A 328 -1.75 -5.17 -2.86
CA ASN A 328 -1.48 -3.74 -2.95
C ASN A 328 -0.41 -3.29 -1.96
N LEU A 329 -0.44 -3.75 -0.70
CA LEU A 329 0.59 -3.43 0.29
C LEU A 329 1.97 -3.95 -0.12
N VAL A 330 2.05 -5.16 -0.68
CA VAL A 330 3.32 -5.70 -1.21
C VAL A 330 3.83 -4.86 -2.39
N LEU A 331 2.95 -4.47 -3.31
CA LEU A 331 3.29 -3.57 -4.42
C LEU A 331 3.88 -2.26 -3.90
N LEU A 332 3.17 -1.62 -2.95
CA LEU A 332 3.58 -0.35 -2.37
C LEU A 332 4.91 -0.46 -1.62
N MET A 333 5.15 -1.56 -0.92
CA MET A 333 6.42 -1.82 -0.23
C MET A 333 7.59 -1.89 -1.21
N LEU A 334 7.40 -2.55 -2.36
CA LEU A 334 8.42 -2.67 -3.40
C LEU A 334 8.67 -1.32 -4.08
N VAL A 335 7.60 -0.56 -4.40
CA VAL A 335 7.70 0.78 -4.97
C VAL A 335 8.39 1.75 -4.01
N ALA A 336 8.04 1.73 -2.73
CA ALA A 336 8.66 2.56 -1.69
C ALA A 336 10.14 2.24 -1.45
N PHE A 337 10.58 1.03 -1.81
CA PHE A 337 11.99 0.62 -1.70
C PHE A 337 12.82 1.01 -2.93
N MET A 338 12.19 1.33 -4.07
CA MET A 338 12.90 1.70 -5.30
C MET A 338 13.83 2.92 -5.16
N PRO A 339 13.49 4.01 -4.44
CA PRO A 339 14.40 5.16 -4.30
C PRO A 339 15.78 4.78 -3.75
N PHE A 340 15.84 3.86 -2.78
CA PHE A 340 17.09 3.33 -2.25
C PHE A 340 17.84 2.46 -3.28
N ALA A 341 17.12 1.60 -4.02
CA ALA A 341 17.74 0.81 -5.09
C ALA A 341 18.30 1.69 -6.23
N THR A 342 17.63 2.78 -6.57
CA THR A 342 18.11 3.77 -7.54
C THR A 342 19.35 4.49 -7.05
N GLU A 343 19.45 4.82 -5.76
CA GLU A 343 20.66 5.39 -5.17
C GLU A 343 21.85 4.43 -5.31
N LEU A 344 21.67 3.14 -5.01
CA LEU A 344 22.74 2.15 -5.18
C LEU A 344 23.21 2.01 -6.63
N ILE A 345 22.31 2.17 -7.62
CA ILE A 345 22.67 2.23 -9.03
C ILE A 345 23.50 3.48 -9.33
N ALA A 346 23.11 4.63 -8.76
CA ALA A 346 23.79 5.89 -8.99
C ALA A 346 25.19 5.87 -8.36
N GLN A 347 25.31 5.42 -7.10
CA GLN A 347 26.55 5.31 -6.35
C GLN A 347 26.45 4.16 -5.33
N PRO A 348 27.38 3.19 -5.32
CA PRO A 348 28.57 3.10 -6.16
C PRO A 348 28.30 2.50 -7.55
N GLY A 349 27.09 2.00 -7.82
CA GLY A 349 26.72 1.34 -9.06
C GLY A 349 27.10 -0.15 -9.12
N GLY A 350 27.28 -0.65 -10.34
CA GLY A 350 27.71 -2.02 -10.60
C GLY A 350 26.59 -3.06 -10.66
N ARG A 351 26.97 -4.30 -11.00
CA ARG A 351 26.04 -5.36 -11.39
C ARG A 351 25.07 -5.74 -10.27
N THR A 352 25.54 -5.83 -9.02
CA THR A 352 24.68 -6.18 -7.88
C THR A 352 23.58 -5.15 -7.64
N ALA A 353 23.91 -3.85 -7.72
CA ALA A 353 22.94 -2.78 -7.56
C ALA A 353 21.88 -2.79 -8.67
N VAL A 354 22.30 -2.95 -9.93
CA VAL A 354 21.40 -3.05 -11.08
C VAL A 354 20.49 -4.26 -10.97
N LEU A 355 21.03 -5.44 -10.61
CA LEU A 355 20.24 -6.65 -10.44
C LEU A 355 19.23 -6.54 -9.29
N LEU A 356 19.60 -5.92 -8.18
CA LEU A 356 18.68 -5.65 -7.06
C LEU A 356 17.50 -4.78 -7.52
N TYR A 357 17.78 -3.67 -8.20
CA TYR A 357 16.75 -2.78 -8.72
C TYR A 357 15.80 -3.50 -9.69
N LEU A 358 16.35 -4.26 -10.64
CA LEU A 358 15.55 -5.02 -11.60
C LEU A 358 14.74 -6.14 -10.94
N ALA A 359 15.26 -6.76 -9.88
CA ALA A 359 14.52 -7.75 -9.09
C ALA A 359 13.33 -7.11 -8.36
N ILE A 360 13.51 -5.94 -7.75
CA ILE A 360 12.43 -5.18 -7.10
C ILE A 360 11.36 -4.79 -8.12
N LEU A 361 11.78 -4.26 -9.28
CA LEU A 361 10.87 -3.88 -10.36
C LEU A 361 10.11 -5.08 -10.95
N THR A 362 10.77 -6.23 -11.05
CA THR A 362 10.14 -7.49 -11.47
C THR A 362 9.13 -7.96 -10.44
N GLY A 363 9.46 -7.92 -9.16
CA GLY A 363 8.53 -8.19 -8.07
C GLY A 363 7.32 -7.27 -8.08
N ALA A 364 7.51 -5.96 -8.30
CA ALA A 364 6.43 -4.98 -8.36
C ALA A 364 5.50 -5.26 -9.57
N THR A 365 6.08 -5.56 -10.73
CA THR A 365 5.33 -5.91 -11.95
C THR A 365 4.60 -7.25 -11.81
N ALA A 366 5.20 -8.24 -11.15
CA ALA A 366 4.55 -9.50 -10.82
C ALA A 366 3.38 -9.31 -9.86
N THR A 367 3.55 -8.46 -8.84
CA THR A 367 2.50 -8.15 -7.87
C THR A 367 1.33 -7.43 -8.52
N GLU A 368 1.58 -6.47 -9.42
CA GLU A 368 0.52 -5.85 -10.22
C GLU A 368 -0.20 -6.84 -11.14
N THR A 369 0.55 -7.76 -11.76
CA THR A 369 -0.05 -8.81 -12.59
C THR A 369 -0.96 -9.70 -11.76
N ALA A 370 -0.54 -10.06 -10.54
CA ALA A 370 -1.35 -10.80 -9.59
C ALA A 370 -2.61 -10.01 -9.17
N LEU A 371 -2.47 -8.71 -8.90
CA LEU A 371 -3.58 -7.82 -8.59
C LEU A 371 -4.59 -7.80 -9.75
N ALA A 372 -4.12 -7.63 -10.99
CA ALA A 372 -4.96 -7.64 -12.19
C ALA A 372 -5.65 -8.99 -12.47
N ILE A 373 -5.07 -10.11 -12.03
CA ILE A 373 -5.71 -11.43 -12.10
C ILE A 373 -6.81 -11.55 -11.04
N ASP A 374 -6.55 -11.06 -9.82
CA ASP A 374 -7.45 -11.19 -8.68
C ASP A 374 -8.68 -10.27 -8.81
N THR A 375 -8.51 -9.03 -9.27
CA THR A 375 -9.65 -8.14 -9.56
C THR A 375 -10.62 -8.77 -10.56
N ARG A 376 -10.10 -9.43 -11.61
CA ARG A 376 -10.93 -10.17 -12.59
C ARG A 376 -11.59 -11.42 -12.02
N ARG A 377 -10.92 -12.10 -11.09
CA ARG A 377 -11.52 -13.24 -10.39
C ARG A 377 -12.74 -12.74 -9.63
N LEU A 378 -12.62 -11.62 -8.94
CA LEU A 378 -13.70 -11.02 -8.17
C LEU A 378 -14.83 -10.48 -9.07
N ASP A 379 -14.50 -9.79 -10.16
CA ASP A 379 -15.49 -9.31 -11.14
C ASP A 379 -16.31 -10.46 -11.73
N ARG A 380 -15.67 -11.59 -12.05
CA ARG A 380 -16.36 -12.81 -12.52
C ARG A 380 -17.30 -13.38 -11.46
N ILE A 381 -16.87 -13.44 -10.19
CA ILE A 381 -17.73 -13.87 -9.07
C ILE A 381 -18.93 -12.93 -8.92
N MET A 382 -18.73 -11.64 -9.15
CA MET A 382 -19.78 -10.62 -9.06
C MET A 382 -20.72 -10.56 -10.27
N GLY A 383 -20.48 -11.37 -11.30
CA GLY A 383 -21.27 -11.40 -12.53
C GLY A 383 -21.02 -10.22 -13.47
N ALA A 384 -19.90 -9.50 -13.30
CA ALA A 384 -19.48 -8.48 -14.25
C ALA A 384 -18.78 -9.16 -15.44
N ALA A 385 -19.39 -9.07 -16.62
CA ALA A 385 -18.80 -9.61 -17.84
C ALA A 385 -17.70 -8.66 -18.35
N ASP A 386 -16.46 -9.13 -18.32
CA ASP A 386 -15.35 -8.43 -18.94
C ASP A 386 -15.33 -8.68 -20.46
N GLU A 387 -15.15 -7.62 -21.25
CA GLU A 387 -14.96 -7.75 -22.70
C GLU A 387 -13.70 -8.61 -23.01
N PRO A 388 -13.80 -9.69 -23.81
CA PRO A 388 -12.66 -10.57 -24.11
C PRO A 388 -11.46 -9.83 -24.71
N ALA A 389 -11.71 -8.78 -25.50
CA ALA A 389 -10.67 -7.94 -26.07
C ALA A 389 -9.84 -7.21 -25.00
N ARG A 390 -10.48 -6.72 -23.92
CA ARG A 390 -9.79 -6.06 -22.80
C ARG A 390 -8.96 -7.06 -21.98
N VAL A 391 -9.48 -8.27 -21.81
CA VAL A 391 -8.74 -9.36 -21.13
C VAL A 391 -7.50 -9.74 -21.93
N ARG A 392 -7.64 -9.93 -23.25
CA ARG A 392 -6.51 -10.20 -24.15
C ARG A 392 -5.49 -9.07 -24.11
N ARG A 393 -5.95 -7.82 -24.20
CA ARG A 393 -5.09 -6.62 -24.16
C ARG A 393 -4.22 -6.59 -22.91
N ARG A 394 -4.81 -6.70 -21.73
CA ARG A 394 -4.06 -6.69 -20.47
C ARG A 394 -3.13 -7.89 -20.31
N ARG A 395 -3.49 -9.07 -20.83
CA ARG A 395 -2.58 -10.24 -20.85
C ARG A 395 -1.34 -9.97 -21.71
N VAL A 396 -1.53 -9.42 -22.91
CA VAL A 396 -0.43 -9.04 -23.80
C VAL A 396 0.46 -7.99 -23.14
N GLU A 397 -0.11 -6.96 -22.51
CA GLU A 397 0.64 -5.95 -21.74
C GLU A 397 1.48 -6.58 -20.63
N SER A 398 0.90 -7.52 -19.87
CA SER A 398 1.62 -8.22 -18.78
C SER A 398 2.77 -9.07 -19.32
N CYS A 399 2.55 -9.82 -20.40
CA CYS A 399 3.58 -10.64 -21.05
C CYS A 399 4.72 -9.78 -21.62
N LEU A 400 4.39 -8.67 -22.28
CA LEU A 400 5.39 -7.75 -22.82
C LEU A 400 6.19 -7.08 -21.69
N SER A 401 5.54 -6.65 -20.61
CA SER A 401 6.22 -6.09 -19.44
C SER A 401 7.22 -7.08 -18.84
N MET A 402 6.80 -8.35 -18.65
CA MET A 402 7.69 -9.40 -18.16
C MET A 402 8.82 -9.72 -19.15
N GLY A 403 8.55 -9.70 -20.45
CA GLY A 403 9.55 -9.89 -21.49
C GLY A 403 10.63 -8.79 -21.48
N ILE A 404 10.22 -7.52 -21.36
CA ILE A 404 11.14 -6.38 -21.24
C ILE A 404 12.01 -6.54 -19.99
N LEU A 405 11.42 -6.93 -18.85
CA LEU A 405 12.17 -7.13 -17.61
C LEU A 405 13.12 -8.33 -17.67
N ALA A 406 12.73 -9.41 -18.33
CA ALA A 406 13.62 -10.56 -18.56
C ALA A 406 14.82 -10.17 -19.44
N ILE A 407 14.60 -9.37 -20.49
CA ILE A 407 15.68 -8.82 -21.33
C ILE A 407 16.59 -7.91 -20.49
N ALA A 408 16.02 -7.01 -19.69
CA ALA A 408 16.78 -6.11 -18.82
C ALA A 408 17.65 -6.88 -17.82
N LEU A 409 17.09 -7.91 -17.17
CA LEU A 409 17.81 -8.80 -16.25
C LEU A 409 18.93 -9.57 -16.96
N MET A 410 18.64 -10.14 -18.13
CA MET A 410 19.63 -10.86 -18.93
C MET A 410 20.80 -9.96 -19.33
N LEU A 411 20.51 -8.75 -19.81
CA LEU A 411 21.53 -7.76 -20.17
C LEU A 411 22.35 -7.33 -18.95
N ALA A 412 21.70 -7.01 -17.82
CA ALA A 412 22.41 -6.65 -16.59
C ALA A 412 23.34 -7.77 -16.10
N ALA A 413 22.89 -9.03 -16.19
CA ALA A 413 23.66 -10.19 -15.75
C ALA A 413 24.84 -10.52 -16.66
N THR A 414 24.68 -10.40 -17.98
CA THR A 414 25.63 -10.94 -18.97
C THR A 414 26.46 -9.88 -19.69
N ALA A 415 25.97 -8.64 -19.81
CA ALA A 415 26.71 -7.58 -20.51
C ALA A 415 27.93 -7.13 -19.69
N PRO A 416 29.02 -6.68 -20.37
CA PRO A 416 30.18 -6.09 -19.69
C PRO A 416 29.79 -4.89 -18.83
N ALA A 417 28.92 -4.03 -19.35
CA ALA A 417 28.33 -2.89 -18.66
C ALA A 417 26.91 -3.26 -18.18
N PRO A 418 26.69 -3.49 -16.87
CA PRO A 418 25.39 -3.91 -16.35
C PRO A 418 24.29 -2.85 -16.55
N GLU A 419 24.66 -1.57 -16.72
CA GLU A 419 23.76 -0.45 -16.99
C GLU A 419 22.99 -0.64 -18.31
N ALA A 420 23.48 -1.49 -19.21
CA ALA A 420 22.75 -1.92 -20.41
C ALA A 420 21.33 -2.44 -20.08
N GLY A 421 21.16 -3.09 -18.92
CA GLY A 421 19.85 -3.54 -18.46
C GLY A 421 18.89 -2.39 -18.15
N LEU A 422 19.39 -1.24 -17.66
CA LEU A 422 18.56 -0.06 -17.37
C LEU A 422 18.04 0.58 -18.66
N TYR A 423 18.88 0.66 -19.70
CA TYR A 423 18.46 1.19 -21.00
C TYR A 423 17.40 0.33 -21.67
N ALA A 424 17.38 -0.99 -21.42
CA ALA A 424 16.33 -1.88 -21.91
C ALA A 424 14.93 -1.51 -21.37
N LEU A 425 14.85 -0.83 -20.21
CA LEU A 425 13.58 -0.35 -19.66
C LEU A 425 12.94 0.75 -20.52
N LEU A 426 13.70 1.42 -21.40
CA LEU A 426 13.15 2.38 -22.35
C LEU A 426 12.24 1.70 -23.38
N LEU A 427 12.29 0.37 -23.53
CA LEU A 427 11.34 -0.39 -24.35
C LEU A 427 9.89 -0.27 -23.86
N PHE A 428 9.65 0.16 -22.61
CA PHE A 428 8.29 0.49 -22.15
C PHE A 428 7.63 1.59 -23.00
N THR A 429 8.41 2.47 -23.65
CA THR A 429 7.88 3.61 -24.44
C THR A 429 7.07 3.15 -25.66
N ILE A 430 7.51 2.05 -26.29
CA ILE A 430 6.87 1.48 -27.47
C ILE A 430 5.84 0.40 -27.12
N MET A 431 5.69 0.07 -25.83
CA MET A 431 4.82 -1.02 -25.39
C MET A 431 3.36 -0.79 -25.77
N ASP A 432 2.81 0.41 -25.52
CA ASP A 432 1.40 0.69 -25.83
C ASP A 432 1.09 0.63 -27.34
N PRO A 433 1.88 1.26 -28.24
CA PRO A 433 1.75 1.06 -29.69
C PRO A 433 1.78 -0.41 -30.11
N VAL A 434 2.70 -1.20 -29.56
CA VAL A 434 2.81 -2.65 -29.84
C VAL A 434 1.56 -3.38 -29.36
N CYS A 435 1.07 -3.08 -28.16
CA CYS A 435 -0.15 -3.67 -27.63
C CYS A 435 -1.38 -3.32 -28.47
N ARG A 436 -1.47 -2.09 -29.02
CA ARG A 436 -2.57 -1.69 -29.95
C ARG A 436 -2.56 -2.49 -31.24
N ARG A 437 -1.38 -2.88 -31.73
CA ARG A 437 -1.26 -3.72 -32.94
C ARG A 437 -1.59 -5.19 -32.65
N ILE A 438 -1.10 -5.76 -31.55
CA ILE A 438 -1.27 -7.18 -31.22
C ILE A 438 -2.67 -7.47 -30.66
N ALA A 439 -3.19 -6.57 -29.82
CA ALA A 439 -4.48 -6.71 -29.14
C ALA A 439 -5.28 -5.40 -29.24
N PRO A 440 -5.89 -5.12 -30.41
CA PRO A 440 -6.73 -3.95 -30.58
C PRO A 440 -7.98 -4.06 -29.70
N LEU A 441 -8.39 -2.91 -29.14
CA LEU A 441 -9.65 -2.75 -28.44
C LEU A 441 -10.74 -2.37 -29.45
N PRO A 442 -11.98 -2.85 -29.30
CA PRO A 442 -13.08 -2.39 -30.12
C PRO A 442 -13.27 -0.87 -29.96
N PRO A 443 -13.73 -0.15 -31.00
CA PRO A 443 -14.11 1.24 -30.85
C PRO A 443 -15.13 1.34 -29.71
N ARG A 444 -14.99 2.34 -28.82
CA ARG A 444 -16.01 2.63 -27.82
C ARG A 444 -17.31 2.80 -28.60
N SER A 445 -18.29 1.92 -28.38
CA SER A 445 -19.62 2.14 -28.91
C SER A 445 -20.05 3.51 -28.40
N THR A 446 -20.29 4.44 -29.31
CA THR A 446 -21.10 5.61 -29.01
C THR A 446 -22.42 5.03 -28.51
N VAL A 447 -22.60 5.00 -27.19
CA VAL A 447 -23.91 4.81 -26.59
C VAL A 447 -24.79 5.81 -27.32
N ALA A 448 -25.76 5.30 -28.08
CA ALA A 448 -26.70 6.10 -28.82
C ALA A 448 -27.14 7.25 -27.92
N SER A 449 -26.97 8.48 -28.40
CA SER A 449 -27.57 9.65 -27.79
C SER A 449 -29.00 9.27 -27.42
N LYS A 450 -29.30 9.20 -26.13
CA LYS A 450 -30.70 9.23 -25.68
C LYS A 450 -31.22 10.56 -26.18
N THR A 451 -31.88 10.55 -27.32
CA THR A 451 -32.76 11.63 -27.73
C THR A 451 -33.71 11.86 -26.56
N PRO A 452 -33.86 13.10 -26.07
CA PRO A 452 -34.88 13.38 -25.07
C PRO A 452 -36.25 13.01 -25.68
N PRO A 453 -37.19 12.46 -24.89
CA PRO A 453 -38.52 12.16 -25.41
C PRO A 453 -39.15 13.45 -25.97
N PRO A 454 -39.89 13.37 -27.09
CA PRO A 454 -40.58 14.53 -27.61
C PRO A 454 -41.57 15.03 -26.56
N SER A 455 -41.49 16.32 -26.25
CA SER A 455 -42.51 17.03 -25.51
C SER A 455 -43.81 17.01 -26.32
N ILE A 456 -44.78 16.22 -25.88
CA ILE A 456 -46.19 16.36 -26.23
C ILE A 456 -46.96 16.41 -24.92
#